data_AF-A0A8H5F9T1-F1
#
_entry.id   AF-A0A8H5F9T1-F1
#
_cell.length_a   1.000
_cell.length_b   1.000
_cell.length_c   1.000
_cell.angle_alpha   90.00
_cell.angle_beta   90.00
_cell.angle_gamma   90.00
#
_symmetry.space_group_name_H-M   'P 1'
#
loop_
_entity.id
_entity.type
_entity.pdbx_description
1 polymer ?
#
loop_
_entity_poly.entity_id
_entity_poly.type
_entity_poly.pdbx_seq_one_letter_code
_entity_poly.pdbx_strand_id
1 'polypeptide(L)'
;MPSNMMTSGSIPSPLLFSFYFFDSIYLGFYPPYMREVLGDRMPDFTPEEWAIVKGSSDFYGMNTYTTNLTRAGGEDEFQGNVDYTFTRPDGTQLGNQAHCAWLQDYPEGFRALLNYIYRRYKLPIYVTENGFAVKNENSKPVEEAINDEERVHYFQGTTASLLAAMNEDGVDIRSYFPWSFLDNFEWADGYGTRFGVTYVDYETQKRYPKKSGKWLVEWFRAHDTPSENDLKPKGAALLASSPSSSEASTPSTANESAEFSTSSSVKNSPTSTPAVPHAKLSDAPSSASKKKNRFSRYFSAFTALLK
;
A
#
# COMPACT_ATOMS: atom_id res chain seq x y z
N MET A 1 14.60 33.06 -22.48
CA MET A 1 14.27 31.63 -22.33
C MET A 1 13.58 31.45 -20.99
N PRO A 2 12.33 30.99 -20.92
CA PRO A 2 11.78 30.52 -19.64
C PRO A 2 11.44 29.02 -19.75
N SER A 3 11.98 28.15 -18.89
CA SER A 3 11.60 27.95 -17.48
C SER A 3 10.12 27.56 -17.32
N ASN A 4 9.80 26.29 -17.57
CA ASN A 4 8.55 25.69 -17.06
C ASN A 4 8.91 24.75 -15.91
N MET A 5 8.98 25.33 -14.71
CA MET A 5 8.68 24.64 -13.46
C MET A 5 7.31 23.98 -13.60
N MET A 6 7.25 22.68 -13.27
CA MET A 6 5.99 21.98 -13.08
C MET A 6 5.15 22.74 -12.04
N THR A 7 4.06 23.33 -12.51
CA THR A 7 3.03 23.89 -11.64
C THR A 7 2.27 22.74 -10.98
N SER A 8 2.02 22.91 -9.69
CA SER A 8 1.14 22.09 -8.88
C SER A 8 -0.22 21.88 -9.56
N GLY A 9 -0.62 20.64 -9.83
CA GLY A 9 -2.00 20.37 -10.27
C GLY A 9 -2.26 19.01 -10.92
N SER A 10 -1.26 18.38 -11.52
CA SER A 10 -1.45 17.12 -12.26
C SER A 10 -0.75 15.96 -11.54
N ILE A 11 -1.55 15.12 -10.89
CA ILE A 11 -1.09 13.84 -10.34
C ILE A 11 -0.77 12.91 -11.53
N PRO A 12 0.43 12.32 -11.61
CA PRO A 12 0.76 11.39 -12.69
C PRO A 12 -0.03 10.07 -12.58
N SER A 13 -0.44 9.56 -13.75
CA SER A 13 -1.58 8.66 -13.96
C SER A 13 -1.53 7.20 -13.45
N PRO A 14 -0.38 6.50 -13.28
CA PRO A 14 -0.40 5.13 -12.76
C PRO A 14 -0.78 5.03 -11.27
N LEU A 15 -0.71 6.14 -10.53
CA LEU A 15 -1.28 6.23 -9.18
C LEU A 15 -2.83 6.28 -9.20
N LEU A 16 -3.45 6.59 -10.35
CA LEU A 16 -4.90 6.80 -10.47
C LEU A 16 -5.70 5.49 -10.37
N PHE A 17 -5.17 4.35 -10.84
CA PHE A 17 -5.89 3.08 -10.73
C PHE A 17 -6.11 2.67 -9.26
N SER A 18 -5.09 2.89 -8.42
CA SER A 18 -5.20 2.60 -6.99
C SER A 18 -6.13 3.59 -6.27
N PHE A 19 -6.13 4.87 -6.67
CA PHE A 19 -6.98 5.88 -6.04
C PHE A 19 -8.47 5.68 -6.30
N TYR A 20 -8.86 5.00 -7.38
CA TYR A 20 -10.24 4.55 -7.55
C TYR A 20 -10.75 3.78 -6.32
N PHE A 21 -9.95 2.83 -5.82
CA PHE A 21 -10.30 2.06 -4.62
C PHE A 21 -10.15 2.89 -3.36
N PHE A 22 -9.00 3.53 -3.18
CA PHE A 22 -8.64 4.16 -1.91
C PHE A 22 -9.39 5.48 -1.65
N ASP A 23 -9.66 6.30 -2.65
CA ASP A 23 -10.49 7.49 -2.45
C ASP A 23 -11.93 7.11 -2.12
N SER A 24 -12.44 6.02 -2.73
CA SER A 24 -13.78 5.51 -2.40
C SER A 24 -13.87 5.09 -0.95
N ILE A 25 -12.91 4.29 -0.49
CA ILE A 25 -12.87 3.77 0.88
C ILE A 25 -12.58 4.89 1.89
N TYR A 26 -11.59 5.74 1.67
CA TYR A 26 -11.13 6.67 2.71
C TYR A 26 -11.75 8.06 2.63
N LEU A 27 -12.15 8.51 1.43
CA LEU A 27 -12.67 9.86 1.19
C LEU A 27 -14.17 9.86 0.82
N GLY A 28 -14.70 8.73 0.35
CA GLY A 28 -16.12 8.58 0.00
C GLY A 28 -16.47 9.18 -1.36
N PHE A 29 -15.53 9.18 -2.29
CA PHE A 29 -15.79 9.56 -3.68
C PHE A 29 -14.82 8.86 -4.62
N TYR A 30 -15.22 8.72 -5.87
CA TYR A 30 -14.29 8.34 -6.92
C TYR A 30 -13.43 9.51 -7.39
N PRO A 31 -12.15 9.29 -7.74
CA PRO A 31 -11.31 10.33 -8.34
C PRO A 31 -11.99 10.89 -9.60
N PRO A 32 -12.08 12.22 -9.79
CA PRO A 32 -12.79 12.82 -10.93
C PRO A 32 -12.34 12.27 -12.30
N TYR A 33 -11.03 12.07 -12.47
CA TYR A 33 -10.45 11.54 -13.70
C TYR A 33 -10.97 10.13 -14.08
N MET A 34 -11.30 9.28 -13.11
CA MET A 34 -11.84 7.95 -13.42
C MET A 34 -13.17 8.06 -14.17
N ARG A 35 -14.00 9.05 -13.82
CA ARG A 35 -15.26 9.31 -14.53
C ARG A 35 -15.02 9.88 -15.92
N GLU A 36 -13.97 10.70 -16.10
CA GLU A 36 -13.59 11.24 -17.41
C GLU A 36 -13.18 10.13 -18.39
N VAL A 37 -12.42 9.13 -17.93
CA VAL A 37 -11.94 8.02 -18.78
C VAL A 37 -13.01 6.96 -19.00
N LEU A 38 -13.69 6.52 -17.94
CA LEU A 38 -14.57 5.36 -18.02
C LEU A 38 -16.01 5.71 -18.43
N GLY A 39 -16.47 6.94 -18.17
CA GLY A 39 -17.83 7.39 -18.44
C GLY A 39 -18.86 6.44 -17.83
N ASP A 40 -19.84 6.02 -18.65
CA ASP A 40 -20.97 5.18 -18.23
C ASP A 40 -20.58 3.73 -17.83
N ARG A 41 -19.34 3.31 -18.11
CA ARG A 41 -18.83 2.00 -17.63
C ARG A 41 -18.49 2.02 -16.15
N MET A 42 -18.39 3.20 -15.55
CA MET A 42 -18.09 3.37 -14.15
C MET A 42 -19.38 3.34 -13.33
N PRO A 43 -19.64 2.27 -12.58
CA PRO A 43 -20.83 2.22 -11.73
C PRO A 43 -20.74 3.29 -10.64
N ASP A 44 -21.89 3.87 -10.30
CA ASP A 44 -21.99 4.77 -9.16
C ASP A 44 -22.59 4.03 -7.97
N PHE A 45 -22.09 4.31 -6.78
CA PHE A 45 -22.67 3.79 -5.56
C PHE A 45 -23.92 4.60 -5.20
N THR A 46 -24.95 3.93 -4.67
CA THR A 46 -26.07 4.62 -4.02
C THR A 46 -25.61 5.30 -2.73
N PRO A 47 -26.38 6.24 -2.17
CA PRO A 47 -26.07 6.84 -0.86
C PRO A 47 -25.88 5.79 0.25
N GLU A 48 -26.65 4.72 0.23
CA GLU A 48 -26.56 3.61 1.19
C GLU A 48 -25.27 2.80 1.02
N GLU A 49 -24.86 2.54 -0.22
CA GLU A 49 -23.59 1.86 -0.52
C GLU A 49 -22.39 2.72 -0.14
N TRP A 50 -22.43 4.03 -0.44
CA TRP A 50 -21.40 4.97 0.00
C TRP A 50 -21.25 5.02 1.52
N ALA A 51 -22.35 4.88 2.27
CA ALA A 51 -22.31 4.82 3.72
C ALA A 51 -21.63 3.56 4.27
N ILE A 52 -21.61 2.47 3.48
CA ILE A 52 -20.91 1.22 3.83
C ILE A 52 -19.43 1.30 3.44
N VAL A 53 -19.13 1.83 2.25
CA VAL A 53 -17.76 1.87 1.69
C VAL A 53 -16.90 2.92 2.39
N LYS A 54 -17.44 4.10 2.68
CA LYS A 54 -16.68 5.19 3.27
C LYS A 54 -16.29 4.86 4.71
N GLY A 55 -14.99 4.88 4.99
CA GLY A 55 -14.41 4.56 6.29
C GLY A 55 -14.34 3.07 6.57
N SER A 56 -14.49 2.20 5.55
CA SER A 56 -14.55 0.75 5.74
C SER A 56 -13.19 0.06 5.95
N SER A 57 -12.14 0.82 6.27
CA SER A 57 -10.80 0.28 6.57
C SER A 57 -10.06 1.16 7.57
N ASP A 58 -9.61 0.57 8.67
CA ASP A 58 -8.97 1.27 9.80
C ASP A 58 -7.52 1.66 9.55
N PHE A 59 -6.88 1.07 8.55
CA PHE A 59 -5.50 1.31 8.17
C PHE A 59 -5.31 1.19 6.66
N TYR A 60 -4.17 1.69 6.16
CA TYR A 60 -3.80 1.58 4.76
C TYR A 60 -2.85 0.38 4.56
N GLY A 61 -3.35 -0.72 4.01
CA GLY A 61 -2.54 -1.84 3.54
C GLY A 61 -1.93 -1.52 2.17
N MET A 62 -0.61 -1.66 2.03
CA MET A 62 0.11 -1.32 0.80
C MET A 62 1.04 -2.43 0.33
N ASN A 63 0.82 -2.87 -0.92
CA ASN A 63 1.80 -3.61 -1.69
C ASN A 63 2.52 -2.63 -2.61
N THR A 64 3.85 -2.56 -2.54
CA THR A 64 4.63 -1.67 -3.40
C THR A 64 6.02 -2.24 -3.64
N TYR A 65 6.55 -2.01 -4.83
CA TYR A 65 7.75 -2.70 -5.32
C TYR A 65 8.73 -1.76 -6.04
N THR A 66 8.20 -0.82 -6.82
CA THR A 66 9.00 0.07 -7.68
C THR A 66 8.32 1.44 -7.81
N THR A 67 8.94 2.31 -8.58
CA THR A 67 8.37 3.58 -9.05
C THR A 67 8.57 3.68 -10.55
N ASN A 68 7.62 4.30 -11.22
CA ASN A 68 7.68 4.54 -12.65
C ASN A 68 7.76 6.04 -12.95
N LEU A 69 8.44 6.40 -14.03
CA LEU A 69 8.25 7.67 -14.70
C LEU A 69 7.06 7.56 -15.63
N THR A 70 6.36 8.66 -15.86
CA THR A 70 5.09 8.65 -16.57
C THR A 70 5.06 9.74 -17.62
N ARG A 71 4.52 9.42 -18.80
CA ARG A 71 4.34 10.36 -19.91
C ARG A 71 2.89 10.34 -20.37
N ALA A 72 2.33 11.51 -20.61
CA ALA A 72 0.99 11.65 -21.18
C ALA A 72 0.95 11.14 -22.64
N GLY A 73 -0.23 10.66 -23.06
CA GLY A 73 -0.47 10.23 -24.44
C GLY A 73 -0.18 8.74 -24.68
N GLY A 74 -0.39 7.90 -23.66
CA GLY A 74 -0.45 6.46 -23.87
C GLY A 74 -1.79 6.05 -24.47
N GLU A 75 -1.82 4.95 -25.21
CA GLU A 75 -3.01 4.44 -25.89
C GLU A 75 -3.74 3.34 -25.10
N ASP A 76 -3.16 2.90 -23.98
CA ASP A 76 -3.75 1.86 -23.12
C ASP A 76 -4.63 2.48 -22.02
N GLU A 77 -5.93 2.31 -22.18
CA GLU A 77 -6.93 2.79 -21.21
C GLU A 77 -6.79 2.12 -19.84
N PHE A 78 -6.36 0.85 -19.77
CA PHE A 78 -6.14 0.18 -18.50
C PHE A 78 -5.02 0.80 -17.68
N GLN A 79 -4.13 1.57 -18.34
CA GLN A 79 -3.07 2.34 -17.70
C GLN A 79 -3.46 3.80 -17.46
N GLY A 80 -4.68 4.20 -17.83
CA GLY A 80 -5.14 5.59 -17.75
C GLY A 80 -4.50 6.47 -18.82
N ASN A 81 -4.40 5.97 -20.05
CA ASN A 81 -3.92 6.69 -21.23
C ASN A 81 -2.55 7.37 -21.03
N VAL A 82 -1.67 6.71 -20.30
CA VAL A 82 -0.28 7.13 -20.10
C VAL A 82 0.68 6.01 -20.41
N ASP A 83 1.88 6.40 -20.80
CA ASP A 83 3.01 5.49 -20.85
C ASP A 83 3.76 5.57 -19.52
N TYR A 84 4.27 4.43 -19.06
CA TYR A 84 5.25 4.39 -18.00
C TYR A 84 6.60 3.83 -18.46
N THR A 85 7.67 4.29 -17.82
CA THR A 85 9.03 3.85 -18.13
C THR A 85 9.95 4.01 -16.91
N PHE A 86 11.05 3.27 -16.92
CA PHE A 86 12.16 3.49 -15.98
C PHE A 86 13.26 4.39 -16.57
N THR A 87 13.19 4.70 -17.86
CA THR A 87 14.23 5.47 -18.55
C THR A 87 13.96 6.95 -18.42
N ARG A 88 14.87 7.68 -17.76
CA ARG A 88 14.85 9.14 -17.67
C ARG A 88 15.07 9.77 -19.05
N PRO A 89 14.70 11.05 -19.24
CA PRO A 89 14.93 11.74 -20.52
C PRO A 89 16.39 11.79 -20.97
N ASP A 90 17.35 11.65 -20.04
CA ASP A 90 18.78 11.57 -20.33
C ASP A 90 19.28 10.16 -20.67
N GLY A 91 18.39 9.16 -20.70
CA GLY A 91 18.69 7.77 -20.99
C GLY A 91 19.07 6.92 -19.77
N THR A 92 19.23 7.50 -18.59
CA THR A 92 19.56 6.75 -17.36
C THR A 92 18.37 5.95 -16.84
N GLN A 93 18.62 4.77 -16.26
CA GLN A 93 17.58 3.94 -15.62
C GLN A 93 17.30 4.42 -14.19
N LEU A 94 16.08 4.20 -13.69
CA LEU A 94 15.74 4.54 -12.31
C LEU A 94 16.63 3.79 -11.31
N GLY A 95 16.82 2.48 -11.52
CA GLY A 95 17.67 1.64 -10.71
C GLY A 95 17.98 0.28 -11.34
N ASN A 96 18.30 -0.70 -10.51
CA ASN A 96 18.67 -2.05 -10.91
C ASN A 96 17.45 -2.84 -11.37
N GLN A 97 17.58 -3.53 -12.49
CA GLN A 97 16.53 -4.32 -13.11
C GLN A 97 16.35 -5.68 -12.42
N ALA A 98 15.15 -5.93 -11.88
CA ALA A 98 14.77 -7.26 -11.41
C ALA A 98 14.58 -8.25 -12.57
N HIS A 99 14.32 -9.51 -12.22
CA HIS A 99 13.96 -10.55 -13.20
C HIS A 99 12.67 -10.18 -13.95
N CYS A 100 11.66 -9.68 -13.24
CA CYS A 100 10.44 -9.19 -13.85
C CYS A 100 10.66 -7.81 -14.49
N ALA A 101 10.19 -7.65 -15.73
CA ALA A 101 10.44 -6.44 -16.52
C ALA A 101 9.79 -5.18 -15.92
N TRP A 102 8.75 -5.34 -15.10
CA TRP A 102 7.99 -4.25 -14.50
C TRP A 102 8.60 -3.70 -13.20
N LEU A 103 9.78 -4.17 -12.76
CA LEU A 103 10.36 -3.79 -11.47
C LEU A 103 11.82 -3.35 -11.62
N GLN A 104 12.10 -2.10 -11.22
CA GLN A 104 13.44 -1.64 -10.85
C GLN A 104 13.48 -1.19 -9.39
N ASP A 105 14.63 -1.33 -8.74
CA ASP A 105 14.79 -0.76 -7.40
C ASP A 105 14.76 0.78 -7.45
N TYR A 106 14.03 1.39 -6.52
CA TYR A 106 13.97 2.86 -6.43
C TYR A 106 13.50 3.31 -5.03
N PRO A 107 14.38 3.23 -4.02
CA PRO A 107 14.00 3.44 -2.62
C PRO A 107 13.50 4.87 -2.33
N GLU A 108 13.95 5.87 -3.08
CA GLU A 108 13.49 7.25 -2.95
C GLU A 108 11.99 7.36 -3.29
N GLY A 109 11.54 6.62 -4.31
CA GLY A 109 10.13 6.52 -4.68
C GLY A 109 9.29 5.89 -3.58
N PHE A 110 9.82 4.88 -2.87
CA PHE A 110 9.14 4.26 -1.73
C PHE A 110 8.91 5.26 -0.58
N ARG A 111 9.92 6.04 -0.19
CA ARG A 111 9.77 7.10 0.82
C ARG A 111 8.78 8.17 0.37
N ALA A 112 8.84 8.58 -0.89
CA ALA A 112 7.93 9.57 -1.46
C ALA A 112 6.47 9.08 -1.44
N LEU A 113 6.24 7.81 -1.79
CA LEU A 113 4.92 7.18 -1.76
C LEU A 113 4.35 7.10 -0.34
N LEU A 114 5.14 6.62 0.62
CA LEU A 114 4.73 6.57 2.04
C LEU A 114 4.26 7.93 2.55
N ASN A 115 5.04 8.97 2.25
CA ASN A 115 4.68 10.35 2.56
C ASN A 115 3.41 10.81 1.87
N TYR A 116 3.26 10.52 0.58
CA TYR A 116 2.08 10.89 -0.20
C TYR A 116 0.81 10.27 0.39
N ILE A 117 0.82 8.95 0.61
CA ILE A 117 -0.32 8.18 1.13
C ILE A 117 -0.70 8.68 2.52
N TYR A 118 0.27 8.85 3.42
CA TYR A 118 -0.01 9.33 4.78
C TYR A 118 -0.51 10.77 4.80
N ARG A 119 0.01 11.65 3.94
CA ARG A 119 -0.53 13.01 3.81
C ARG A 119 -1.96 13.03 3.31
N ARG A 120 -2.33 12.12 2.39
CA ARG A 120 -3.65 12.07 1.78
C ARG A 120 -4.71 11.49 2.72
N TYR A 121 -4.44 10.32 3.30
CA TYR A 121 -5.46 9.56 4.04
C TYR A 121 -5.35 9.68 5.56
N LYS A 122 -4.18 10.08 6.09
CA LYS A 122 -3.94 10.23 7.54
C LYS A 122 -4.24 8.97 8.37
N LEU A 123 -4.13 7.80 7.74
CA LEU A 123 -4.27 6.50 8.38
C LEU A 123 -2.91 5.85 8.60
N PRO A 124 -2.78 4.95 9.60
CA PRO A 124 -1.57 4.15 9.77
C PRO A 124 -1.31 3.27 8.55
N ILE A 125 -0.05 3.16 8.14
CA ILE A 125 0.36 2.36 6.99
C ILE A 125 0.90 1.01 7.45
N TYR A 126 0.43 -0.05 6.79
CA TYR A 126 0.95 -1.40 6.87
C TYR A 126 1.51 -1.75 5.50
N VAL A 127 2.84 -1.84 5.39
CA VAL A 127 3.47 -2.29 4.13
C VAL A 127 3.34 -3.81 4.08
N THR A 128 2.29 -4.27 3.42
CA THR A 128 1.86 -5.68 3.38
C THR A 128 2.67 -6.52 2.40
N GLU A 129 3.26 -5.90 1.38
CA GLU A 129 4.25 -6.55 0.52
C GLU A 129 5.29 -5.55 0.01
N ASN A 130 6.56 -5.96 0.02
CA ASN A 130 7.68 -5.28 -0.62
C ASN A 130 8.80 -6.29 -0.92
N GLY A 131 9.32 -6.36 -2.13
CA GLY A 131 10.24 -7.42 -2.52
C GLY A 131 11.01 -7.19 -3.81
N PHE A 132 11.97 -8.05 -4.10
CA PHE A 132 12.77 -7.98 -5.31
C PHE A 132 13.08 -9.39 -5.84
N ALA A 133 12.92 -9.60 -7.14
CA ALA A 133 13.29 -10.84 -7.80
C ALA A 133 14.64 -10.69 -8.50
N VAL A 134 15.68 -11.36 -8.00
CA VAL A 134 17.03 -11.27 -8.58
C VAL A 134 17.03 -11.81 -10.01
N LYS A 135 17.67 -11.08 -10.92
CA LYS A 135 17.68 -11.41 -12.33
C LYS A 135 18.32 -12.78 -12.57
N ASN A 136 17.58 -13.65 -13.27
CA ASN A 136 17.98 -15.00 -13.68
C ASN A 136 18.34 -15.91 -12.50
N GLU A 137 17.83 -15.65 -11.29
CA GLU A 137 18.14 -16.44 -10.10
C GLU A 137 17.68 -17.91 -10.24
N ASN A 138 16.59 -18.15 -10.97
CA ASN A 138 16.10 -19.50 -11.27
C ASN A 138 17.07 -20.39 -12.07
N SER A 139 18.05 -19.77 -12.73
CA SER A 139 19.05 -20.47 -13.56
C SER A 139 20.37 -20.68 -12.82
N LYS A 140 20.49 -20.17 -11.58
CA LYS A 140 21.70 -20.27 -10.77
C LYS A 140 21.69 -21.55 -9.92
N PRO A 141 22.86 -22.16 -9.64
CA PRO A 141 22.98 -23.20 -8.63
C PRO A 141 22.63 -22.64 -7.24
N VAL A 142 22.23 -23.52 -6.31
CA VAL A 142 21.76 -23.13 -4.97
C VAL A 142 22.79 -22.28 -4.24
N GLU A 143 24.07 -22.64 -4.35
CA GLU A 143 25.20 -21.98 -3.69
C GLU A 143 25.36 -20.52 -4.16
N GLU A 144 24.96 -20.21 -5.40
CA GLU A 144 24.95 -18.84 -5.91
C GLU A 144 23.63 -18.14 -5.60
N ALA A 145 22.49 -18.82 -5.73
CA ALA A 145 21.16 -18.26 -5.50
C ALA A 145 20.94 -17.82 -4.03
N ILE A 146 21.58 -18.49 -3.06
CA ILE A 146 21.51 -18.07 -1.65
C ILE A 146 22.35 -16.83 -1.32
N ASN A 147 23.27 -16.43 -2.21
CA ASN A 147 24.13 -15.25 -2.07
C ASN A 147 23.56 -14.08 -2.89
N ASP A 148 22.34 -13.68 -2.57
CA ASP A 148 21.49 -12.76 -3.33
C ASP A 148 21.75 -11.28 -3.02
N GLU A 149 22.94 -10.78 -3.37
CA GLU A 149 23.37 -9.40 -3.07
C GLU A 149 22.43 -8.31 -3.62
N GLU A 150 21.87 -8.50 -4.81
CA GLU A 150 20.93 -7.54 -5.40
C GLU A 150 19.64 -7.41 -4.57
N ARG A 151 19.15 -8.53 -4.01
CA ARG A 151 17.98 -8.51 -3.11
C ARG A 151 18.34 -7.88 -1.76
N VAL A 152 19.55 -8.10 -1.25
CA VAL A 152 20.07 -7.40 -0.07
C VAL A 152 20.12 -5.89 -0.33
N HIS A 153 20.64 -5.46 -1.48
CA HIS A 153 20.72 -4.06 -1.88
C HIS A 153 19.34 -3.40 -1.93
N TYR A 154 18.36 -4.08 -2.54
CA TYR A 154 16.97 -3.63 -2.54
C TYR A 154 16.46 -3.37 -1.12
N PHE A 155 16.59 -4.35 -0.22
CA PHE A 155 16.10 -4.24 1.15
C PHE A 155 16.86 -3.19 1.95
N GLN A 156 18.16 -3.00 1.73
CA GLN A 156 18.93 -1.90 2.33
C GLN A 156 18.33 -0.54 1.96
N GLY A 157 18.05 -0.32 0.67
CA GLY A 157 17.43 0.91 0.20
C GLY A 157 16.02 1.11 0.77
N THR A 158 15.14 0.12 0.64
CA THR A 158 13.73 0.27 1.04
C THR A 158 13.57 0.43 2.54
N THR A 159 14.33 -0.31 3.35
CA THR A 159 14.29 -0.18 4.81
C THR A 159 14.92 1.11 5.32
N ALA A 160 15.96 1.65 4.65
CA ALA A 160 16.47 2.98 4.94
C ALA A 160 15.39 4.06 4.68
N SER A 161 14.71 3.98 3.53
CA SER A 161 13.59 4.84 3.18
C SER A 161 12.40 4.71 4.15
N LEU A 162 12.08 3.49 4.59
CA LEU A 162 11.08 3.19 5.61
C LEU A 162 11.39 3.93 6.91
N LEU A 163 12.63 3.76 7.40
CA LEU A 163 13.07 4.32 8.66
C LEU A 163 13.10 5.85 8.63
N ALA A 164 13.53 6.42 7.51
CA ALA A 164 13.54 7.86 7.31
C ALA A 164 12.11 8.44 7.22
N ALA A 165 11.19 7.77 6.52
CA ALA A 165 9.77 8.16 6.51
C ALA A 165 9.17 8.20 7.93
N MET A 166 9.51 7.22 8.77
CA MET A 166 9.01 7.16 10.15
C MET A 166 9.63 8.21 11.07
N ASN A 167 10.96 8.33 11.03
CA ASN A 167 11.72 9.09 12.03
C ASN A 167 11.93 10.56 11.66
N GLU A 168 12.04 10.85 10.36
CA GLU A 168 12.30 12.20 9.85
C GLU A 168 11.00 12.85 9.37
N ASP A 169 10.16 12.10 8.65
CA ASP A 169 8.96 12.67 8.03
C ASP A 169 7.69 12.50 8.89
N GLY A 170 7.75 11.69 9.95
CA GLY A 170 6.64 11.49 10.89
C GLY A 170 5.48 10.66 10.34
N VAL A 171 5.75 9.78 9.37
CA VAL A 171 4.75 8.84 8.82
C VAL A 171 4.44 7.75 9.86
N ASP A 172 3.15 7.51 10.16
CA ASP A 172 2.72 6.39 11.02
C ASP A 172 2.77 5.08 10.23
N ILE A 173 3.89 4.37 10.31
CA ILE A 173 4.08 3.05 9.70
C ILE A 173 4.18 2.02 10.82
N ARG A 174 3.33 0.99 10.75
CA ARG A 174 3.17 0.02 11.84
C ARG A 174 3.73 -1.35 11.51
N SER A 175 3.86 -1.69 10.22
CA SER A 175 4.40 -2.98 9.78
C SER A 175 5.15 -2.88 8.45
N TYR A 176 6.04 -3.84 8.26
CA TYR A 176 6.70 -4.10 6.99
C TYR A 176 6.83 -5.60 6.78
N PHE A 177 6.31 -6.09 5.65
CA PHE A 177 6.27 -7.50 5.29
C PHE A 177 7.01 -7.71 3.97
N PRO A 178 8.17 -8.38 3.99
CA PRO A 178 8.89 -8.68 2.76
C PRO A 178 8.14 -9.74 1.94
N TRP A 179 7.91 -9.45 0.66
CA TRP A 179 7.49 -10.45 -0.32
C TRP A 179 8.73 -11.10 -0.94
N SER A 180 8.99 -12.38 -0.69
CA SER A 180 8.20 -13.32 0.11
C SER A 180 9.08 -14.18 1.01
N PHE A 181 8.45 -14.93 1.93
CA PHE A 181 9.19 -15.79 2.82
C PHE A 181 9.92 -16.92 2.08
N LEU A 182 9.26 -17.54 1.11
CA LEU A 182 9.76 -18.65 0.31
C LEU A 182 9.70 -18.33 -1.18
N ASP A 183 10.64 -18.84 -1.95
CA ASP A 183 10.41 -19.00 -3.38
C ASP A 183 9.13 -19.83 -3.59
N ASN A 184 8.24 -19.33 -4.46
CA ASN A 184 6.90 -19.86 -4.62
C ASN A 184 6.43 -19.72 -6.08
N PHE A 185 5.14 -19.99 -6.31
CA PHE A 185 4.50 -19.87 -7.61
C PHE A 185 4.06 -18.42 -7.86
N GLU A 186 4.73 -17.73 -8.78
CA GLU A 186 4.51 -16.31 -9.12
C GLU A 186 3.52 -16.16 -10.29
N TRP A 187 2.30 -16.67 -10.12
CA TRP A 187 1.17 -16.48 -11.04
C TRP A 187 1.50 -16.86 -12.49
N ALA A 188 1.39 -15.91 -13.43
CA ALA A 188 1.67 -16.14 -14.85
C ALA A 188 3.14 -16.44 -15.14
N ASP A 189 4.07 -16.03 -14.27
CA ASP A 189 5.50 -16.33 -14.39
C ASP A 189 5.85 -17.73 -13.86
N GLY A 190 4.89 -18.41 -13.23
CA GLY A 190 5.07 -19.72 -12.61
C GLY A 190 6.24 -19.72 -11.62
N TYR A 191 7.10 -20.73 -11.70
CA TYR A 191 8.24 -20.89 -10.80
C TYR A 191 9.55 -20.23 -11.31
N GLY A 192 9.46 -19.47 -12.41
CA GLY A 192 10.61 -18.80 -13.01
C GLY A 192 11.06 -17.57 -12.21
N THR A 193 10.11 -16.77 -11.75
CA THR A 193 10.39 -15.61 -10.89
C THR A 193 10.60 -16.08 -9.44
N ARG A 194 11.62 -15.54 -8.77
CA ARG A 194 12.02 -15.94 -7.40
C ARG A 194 12.04 -14.72 -6.49
N PHE A 195 11.00 -14.50 -5.68
CA PHE A 195 10.94 -13.41 -4.69
C PHE A 195 11.40 -13.81 -3.29
N GLY A 196 11.56 -15.10 -3.03
CA GLY A 196 11.79 -15.61 -1.69
C GLY A 196 13.07 -15.09 -1.07
N VAL A 197 13.03 -14.74 0.21
CA VAL A 197 14.22 -14.59 1.06
C VAL A 197 14.76 -15.94 1.54
N THR A 198 14.06 -17.02 1.21
CA THR A 198 14.45 -18.41 1.40
C THR A 198 14.36 -19.15 0.07
N TYR A 199 15.46 -19.74 -0.36
CA TYR A 199 15.49 -20.56 -1.56
C TYR A 199 14.70 -21.84 -1.31
N VAL A 200 13.89 -22.25 -2.29
CA VAL A 200 13.21 -23.55 -2.29
C VAL A 200 13.72 -24.38 -3.46
N ASP A 201 14.29 -25.53 -3.12
CA ASP A 201 14.49 -26.61 -4.08
C ASP A 201 13.13 -27.25 -4.33
N TYR A 202 12.58 -27.09 -5.54
CA TYR A 202 11.25 -27.58 -5.84
C TYR A 202 11.16 -29.10 -5.97
N GLU A 203 12.25 -29.79 -6.32
CA GLU A 203 12.28 -31.25 -6.41
C GLU A 203 12.31 -31.88 -5.02
N THR A 204 13.18 -31.37 -4.15
CA THR A 204 13.39 -31.97 -2.82
C THR A 204 12.60 -31.29 -1.70
N GLN A 205 12.00 -30.13 -1.98
CA GLN A 205 11.33 -29.29 -0.99
C GLN A 205 12.27 -28.82 0.14
N LYS A 206 13.59 -28.88 -0.06
CA LYS A 206 14.54 -28.29 0.90
C LYS A 206 14.52 -26.78 0.83
N ARG A 207 14.63 -26.14 2.01
CA ARG A 207 14.62 -24.69 2.19
C ARG A 207 16.00 -24.23 2.63
N TYR A 208 16.52 -23.20 1.96
CA TYR A 208 17.84 -22.64 2.24
C TYR A 208 17.73 -21.14 2.45
N PRO A 209 17.90 -20.64 3.69
CA PRO A 209 17.89 -19.22 3.98
C PRO A 209 18.90 -18.44 3.14
N LYS A 210 18.43 -17.47 2.34
CA LYS A 210 19.30 -16.61 1.52
C LYS A 210 19.94 -15.52 2.37
N LYS A 211 20.94 -14.84 1.81
CA LYS A 211 21.64 -13.72 2.46
C LYS A 211 20.66 -12.58 2.80
N SER A 212 19.73 -12.27 1.91
CA SER A 212 18.64 -11.30 2.15
C SER A 212 17.80 -11.62 3.38
N GLY A 213 17.40 -12.89 3.56
CA GLY A 213 16.63 -13.32 4.73
C GLY A 213 17.38 -13.14 6.03
N LYS A 214 18.67 -13.52 6.05
CA LYS A 214 19.56 -13.33 7.21
C LYS A 214 19.76 -11.84 7.51
N TRP A 215 20.01 -11.05 6.48
CA TRP A 215 20.20 -9.60 6.59
C TRP A 215 18.96 -8.90 7.17
N LEU A 216 17.76 -9.25 6.70
CA LEU A 216 16.50 -8.69 7.23
C LEU A 216 16.33 -8.99 8.73
N VAL A 217 16.66 -10.20 9.18
CA VAL A 217 16.63 -10.53 10.62
C VAL A 217 17.55 -9.62 11.41
N GLU A 218 18.80 -9.49 10.96
CA GLU A 218 19.79 -8.67 11.63
C GLU A 218 19.36 -7.21 11.67
N TRP A 219 18.87 -6.69 10.54
CA TRP A 219 18.40 -5.32 10.43
C TRP A 219 17.23 -5.04 11.38
N PHE A 220 16.19 -5.89 11.39
CA PHE A 220 15.04 -5.70 12.28
C PHE A 220 15.39 -5.89 13.76
N ARG A 221 16.37 -6.73 14.10
CA ARG A 221 16.89 -6.85 15.47
C ARG A 221 17.63 -5.58 15.90
N ALA A 222 18.42 -4.99 15.01
CA ALA A 222 19.21 -3.80 15.31
C ALA A 222 18.35 -2.52 15.46
N HIS A 223 17.19 -2.46 14.80
CA HIS A 223 16.33 -1.26 14.76
C HIS A 223 15.12 -1.35 15.71
N ASP A 224 15.27 -2.12 16.79
CA ASP A 224 14.44 -2.23 17.99
C ASP A 224 12.90 -2.30 17.78
N THR A 225 12.37 -3.51 17.97
CA THR A 225 10.97 -3.73 18.33
C THR A 225 10.92 -4.05 19.82
N PRO A 226 10.42 -3.13 20.68
CA PRO A 226 10.14 -3.45 22.06
C PRO A 226 9.17 -4.65 22.16
N SER A 227 9.36 -5.50 23.17
CA SER A 227 8.65 -6.78 23.35
C SER A 227 7.19 -6.60 23.80
N GLU A 228 6.38 -7.67 23.78
CA GLU A 228 5.00 -7.70 24.34
C GLU A 228 4.87 -7.09 25.75
N ASN A 229 5.95 -7.05 26.54
CA ASN A 229 5.95 -6.43 27.88
C ASN A 229 5.68 -4.92 27.87
N ASP A 230 5.86 -4.23 26.74
CA ASP A 230 5.59 -2.81 26.56
C ASP A 230 4.12 -2.49 26.18
N LEU A 231 3.31 -3.53 25.96
CA LEU A 231 1.88 -3.44 25.63
C LEU A 231 0.96 -3.66 26.84
N LYS A 232 1.50 -3.81 28.07
CA LYS A 232 0.64 -3.83 29.26
C LYS A 232 -0.21 -2.55 29.25
N PRO A 233 -1.55 -2.65 29.21
CA PRO A 233 -2.39 -1.47 29.19
C PRO A 233 -2.09 -0.66 30.46
N LYS A 234 -1.70 0.61 30.30
CA LYS A 234 -1.86 1.57 31.39
C LYS A 234 -3.33 1.53 31.75
N GLY A 235 -3.59 1.19 33.02
CA GLY A 235 -4.85 0.64 33.51
C GLY A 235 -6.09 1.18 32.83
N ALA A 236 -7.00 0.26 32.49
CA ALA A 236 -8.38 0.61 32.21
C ALA A 236 -8.90 1.44 33.38
N ALA A 237 -8.98 2.76 33.19
CA ALA A 237 -9.76 3.62 34.05
C ALA A 237 -11.21 3.17 33.84
N LEU A 238 -11.72 2.48 34.87
CA LEU A 238 -13.09 2.04 35.03
C LEU A 238 -14.06 3.15 34.63
N LEU A 239 -14.72 3.01 33.48
CA LEU A 239 -16.03 3.59 33.27
C LEU A 239 -17.04 2.51 33.67
N ALA A 240 -17.30 2.45 34.97
CA ALA A 240 -18.39 1.70 35.53
C ALA A 240 -19.71 2.49 35.35
N SER A 241 -20.75 1.73 35.02
CA SER A 241 -22.18 2.02 35.13
C SER A 241 -22.85 2.86 34.02
N SER A 242 -23.51 2.15 33.11
CA SER A 242 -24.87 2.53 32.66
C SER A 242 -25.85 1.50 33.24
N PRO A 243 -26.98 1.91 33.83
CA PRO A 243 -27.91 0.97 34.44
C PRO A 243 -28.78 0.26 33.38
N SER A 244 -29.13 -0.97 33.72
CA SER A 244 -30.08 -1.83 33.02
C SER A 244 -31.49 -1.25 33.02
N SER A 245 -32.18 -1.34 31.89
CA SER A 245 -33.63 -1.47 31.87
C SER A 245 -34.01 -2.64 30.95
N SER A 246 -34.41 -3.72 31.60
CA SER A 246 -35.22 -4.80 31.03
C SER A 246 -36.61 -4.27 30.72
N GLU A 247 -37.14 -4.56 29.53
CA GLU A 247 -38.50 -5.06 29.40
C GLU A 247 -38.69 -5.71 28.02
N ALA A 248 -39.37 -6.85 28.06
CA ALA A 248 -39.61 -7.74 26.95
C ALA A 248 -40.95 -7.42 26.29
N SER A 249 -41.03 -7.51 24.96
CA SER A 249 -42.25 -7.92 24.26
C SER A 249 -41.96 -8.33 22.81
N THR A 250 -42.26 -9.58 22.49
CA THR A 250 -42.61 -10.09 21.16
C THR A 250 -43.96 -10.81 21.29
N PRO A 251 -44.66 -11.25 20.21
CA PRO A 251 -44.42 -11.05 18.77
C PRO A 251 -45.70 -10.61 18.00
N SER A 252 -45.58 -10.22 16.73
CA SER A 252 -46.63 -10.55 15.76
C SER A 252 -46.06 -10.81 14.37
N THR A 253 -46.40 -11.99 13.87
CA THR A 253 -46.23 -12.55 12.54
C THR A 253 -46.92 -11.74 11.44
N ALA A 254 -46.27 -11.58 10.29
CA ALA A 254 -46.92 -11.71 8.98
C ALA A 254 -45.85 -11.89 7.89
N ASN A 255 -45.86 -13.09 7.28
CA ASN A 255 -45.36 -13.32 5.94
C ASN A 255 -46.15 -12.43 4.97
N GLU A 256 -45.47 -11.76 4.04
CA GLU A 256 -46.00 -11.65 2.68
C GLU A 256 -44.86 -11.41 1.69
N SER A 257 -44.69 -12.40 0.83
CA SER A 257 -43.96 -12.38 -0.43
C SER A 257 -44.74 -11.55 -1.46
N ALA A 258 -44.09 -10.59 -2.10
CA ALA A 258 -44.56 -10.05 -3.37
C ALA A 258 -43.38 -9.58 -4.23
N GLU A 259 -43.06 -10.39 -5.25
CA GLU A 259 -42.41 -9.92 -6.46
C GLU A 259 -43.38 -8.98 -7.19
N PHE A 260 -42.95 -7.78 -7.58
CA PHE A 260 -43.41 -7.20 -8.83
C PHE A 260 -42.42 -6.20 -9.43
N SER A 261 -42.50 -6.18 -10.75
CA SER A 261 -41.55 -5.67 -11.73
C SER A 261 -41.92 -4.26 -12.22
N THR A 262 -40.97 -3.70 -12.97
CA THR A 262 -41.06 -2.64 -13.99
C THR A 262 -41.07 -1.16 -13.59
N SER A 263 -39.98 -0.52 -14.06
CA SER A 263 -39.89 0.77 -14.77
C SER A 263 -40.51 2.03 -14.15
N SER A 264 -39.65 3.04 -13.95
CA SER A 264 -39.99 4.40 -14.37
C SER A 264 -38.74 5.23 -14.62
N SER A 265 -38.63 5.72 -15.85
CA SER A 265 -37.70 6.74 -16.30
C SER A 265 -37.94 8.06 -15.58
N VAL A 266 -36.90 8.65 -14.98
CA VAL A 266 -36.92 10.07 -14.58
C VAL A 266 -35.64 10.74 -15.04
N LYS A 267 -35.80 11.65 -16.02
CA LYS A 267 -34.82 12.65 -16.41
C LYS A 267 -34.64 13.64 -15.26
N ASN A 268 -33.42 13.92 -14.85
CA ASN A 268 -33.11 15.16 -14.14
C ASN A 268 -31.76 15.74 -14.63
N SER A 269 -31.83 17.02 -14.98
CA SER A 269 -30.74 17.87 -15.46
C SER A 269 -29.74 18.21 -14.34
N PRO A 270 -28.48 18.55 -14.67
CA PRO A 270 -27.42 18.70 -13.66
C PRO A 270 -27.57 20.03 -12.91
N THR A 271 -27.61 19.95 -11.58
CA THR A 271 -27.41 21.10 -10.70
C THR A 271 -25.98 21.11 -10.18
N SER A 272 -25.42 22.32 -10.16
CA SER A 272 -24.03 22.70 -9.89
C SER A 272 -23.37 22.06 -8.67
N THR A 273 -22.15 21.55 -8.88
CA THR A 273 -21.19 21.17 -7.84
C THR A 273 -20.74 22.40 -7.03
N PRO A 274 -20.74 22.37 -5.68
CA PRO A 274 -20.17 23.45 -4.89
C PRO A 274 -18.64 23.37 -4.88
N ALA A 275 -17.99 24.53 -5.03
CA ALA A 275 -16.54 24.66 -4.99
C ALA A 275 -15.96 24.29 -3.61
N VAL A 276 -14.84 23.56 -3.61
CA VAL A 276 -14.04 23.25 -2.41
C VAL A 276 -13.38 24.54 -1.90
N PRO A 277 -13.52 24.93 -0.62
CA PRO A 277 -12.86 26.12 -0.11
C PRO A 277 -11.36 25.88 0.07
N HIS A 278 -10.54 26.76 -0.52
CA HIS A 278 -9.12 26.88 -0.20
C HIS A 278 -8.95 27.39 1.23
N ALA A 279 -8.65 26.50 2.18
CA ALA A 279 -8.21 26.91 3.51
C ALA A 279 -6.78 27.46 3.44
N LYS A 280 -6.62 28.76 3.73
CA LYS A 280 -5.32 29.38 3.97
C LYS A 280 -4.68 28.78 5.22
N LEU A 281 -3.42 28.34 5.11
CA LEU A 281 -2.60 28.02 6.26
C LEU A 281 -2.48 29.26 7.15
N SER A 282 -2.78 29.10 8.43
CA SER A 282 -2.31 29.99 9.49
C SER A 282 -1.39 29.17 10.41
N ASP A 283 -0.28 29.79 10.78
CA ASP A 283 0.82 29.18 11.51
C ASP A 283 0.40 28.64 12.88
N ALA A 284 0.86 27.44 13.23
CA ALA A 284 0.77 26.87 14.58
C ALA A 284 2.15 26.40 15.05
N PRO A 285 2.45 26.50 16.36
CA PRO A 285 3.80 26.68 16.86
C PRO A 285 4.59 25.38 17.04
N SER A 286 5.91 25.54 16.95
CA SER A 286 6.90 24.50 17.18
C SER A 286 6.90 24.02 18.64
N SER A 287 6.72 22.71 18.85
CA SER A 287 7.34 22.01 19.99
C SER A 287 7.60 20.56 19.60
N ALA A 288 8.85 20.26 19.25
CA ALA A 288 9.31 18.93 18.92
C ALA A 288 9.39 18.06 20.19
N SER A 289 8.41 17.17 20.36
CA SER A 289 8.53 15.99 21.23
C SER A 289 8.95 14.83 20.35
N LYS A 290 10.20 14.37 20.46
CA LYS A 290 10.68 13.12 19.82
C LYS A 290 9.89 11.92 20.35
N LYS A 291 8.74 11.62 19.75
CA LYS A 291 8.08 10.33 19.90
C LYS A 291 8.91 9.32 19.12
N LYS A 292 9.60 8.42 19.82
CA LYS A 292 10.16 7.20 19.20
C LYS A 292 8.96 6.38 18.70
N ASN A 293 8.71 6.41 17.40
CA ASN A 293 7.71 5.56 16.78
C ASN A 293 8.17 4.10 16.92
N ARG A 294 7.32 3.26 17.52
CA ARG A 294 7.61 1.86 17.84
C ARG A 294 7.01 0.99 16.74
N PHE A 295 7.80 0.10 16.14
CA PHE A 295 7.25 -0.96 15.31
C PHE A 295 6.38 -1.90 16.17
N SER A 296 5.15 -2.16 15.73
CA SER A 296 4.29 -3.20 16.30
C SER A 296 4.50 -4.48 15.50
N ARG A 297 4.88 -5.58 16.15
CA ARG A 297 5.33 -6.81 15.47
C ARG A 297 4.19 -7.57 14.77
N TYR A 298 4.53 -8.03 13.57
CA TYR A 298 4.28 -9.39 13.10
C TYR A 298 5.61 -9.96 12.54
N PHE A 299 6.52 -10.45 13.39
CA PHE A 299 7.80 -11.04 12.94
C PHE A 299 8.27 -12.25 13.75
N SER A 300 7.44 -12.77 14.67
CA SER A 300 7.87 -13.87 15.56
C SER A 300 7.93 -15.24 14.85
N ALA A 301 7.23 -15.42 13.73
CA ALA A 301 7.28 -16.66 12.95
C ALA A 301 8.57 -16.79 12.10
N PHE A 302 9.15 -15.67 11.66
CA PHE A 302 10.26 -15.66 10.70
C PHE A 302 11.58 -16.15 11.30
N THR A 303 11.84 -15.90 12.59
CA THR A 303 13.11 -16.27 13.23
C THR A 303 13.21 -17.73 13.65
N ALA A 304 12.09 -18.44 13.78
CA ALA A 304 12.08 -19.88 14.11
C ALA A 304 12.42 -20.76 12.89
N LEU A 305 12.18 -20.28 11.67
CA LEU A 305 12.37 -21.03 10.43
C LEU A 305 13.77 -20.86 9.81
N LEU A 306 14.62 -20.00 10.39
CA LEU A 306 15.97 -19.71 9.89
C LEU A 306 17.08 -20.41 10.70
N LYS A 307 16.71 -21.25 11.68
CA LYS A 307 17.61 -22.16 12.39
C LYS A 307 17.41 -23.57 11.88
#